data_AF-A0A260RNW3-F1
#
_entry.id   AF-A0A260RNW3-F1
#
_cell.length_a   1.000
_cell.length_b   1.000
_cell.length_c   1.000
_cell.angle_alpha   90.00
_cell.angle_beta   90.00
_cell.angle_gamma   90.00
#
_symmetry.space_group_name_H-M   'P 1'
#
loop_
_entity.id
_entity.type
_entity.pdbx_description
1 polymer ?
#
loop_
_entity_poly.entity_id
_entity_poly.type
_entity_poly.pdbx_seq_one_letter_code
_entity_poly.pdbx_strand_id
1 'polypeptide(L)'
;MSVSPAVDKDTALARARAAIENRTKYIESLFDAAQASADAREKVAEATRAAERANAEHAAAYKEAIDAGWTVAELTGSGLTAPTPVGKKSSKTSKRTTGRGTPRRRVGAENTAGPDGQRDDDASSPAPAVSSEPQSSTVSAR
;
A
#
# COMPACT_ATOMS: atom_id res chain seq x y z
N MET A 1 50.13 -11.95 19.99
CA MET A 1 49.18 -12.93 20.58
C MET A 1 47.78 -12.53 20.14
N SER A 2 47.20 -13.23 19.17
CA SER A 2 45.82 -12.96 18.72
C SER A 2 44.88 -13.95 19.38
N VAL A 3 44.06 -13.48 20.32
CA VAL A 3 43.09 -14.34 21.03
C VAL A 3 41.78 -14.31 20.26
N SER A 4 41.51 -15.36 19.47
CA SER A 4 40.20 -15.54 18.87
C SER A 4 39.16 -15.74 19.98
N PRO A 5 38.04 -14.98 20.00
CA PRO A 5 37.01 -15.16 21.01
C PRO A 5 36.32 -16.51 20.77
N ALA A 6 36.61 -17.49 21.62
CA ALA A 6 35.86 -18.73 21.67
C ALA A 6 34.43 -18.40 22.13
N VAL A 7 33.46 -18.49 21.21
CA VAL A 7 32.06 -18.27 21.54
C VAL A 7 31.57 -19.46 22.36
N ASP A 8 31.26 -19.21 23.64
CA ASP A 8 30.66 -20.22 24.49
C ASP A 8 29.32 -20.71 23.92
N LYS A 9 29.20 -22.02 23.76
CA LYS A 9 28.07 -22.68 23.11
C LYS A 9 26.79 -22.51 23.91
N ASP A 10 26.86 -22.60 25.23
CA ASP A 10 25.68 -22.56 26.08
C ASP A 10 25.14 -21.13 26.20
N THR A 11 26.02 -20.13 26.31
CA THR A 11 25.68 -18.70 26.18
C THR A 11 25.04 -18.39 24.82
N ALA A 12 25.57 -18.94 23.72
CA ALA A 12 24.99 -18.74 22.39
C ALA A 12 23.59 -19.35 22.27
N LEU A 13 23.37 -20.56 22.81
CA LEU A 13 22.07 -21.22 22.82
C LEU A 13 21.05 -20.50 23.72
N ALA A 14 21.45 -20.05 24.90
CA ALA A 14 20.61 -19.25 25.80
C ALA A 14 20.16 -17.94 25.13
N ARG A 15 21.10 -17.22 24.49
CA ARG A 15 20.80 -16.00 23.73
C ARG A 15 19.87 -16.27 22.54
N ALA A 16 20.05 -17.39 21.84
CA ALA A 16 19.18 -17.78 20.73
C ALA A 16 17.74 -18.07 21.21
N ARG A 17 17.56 -18.77 22.33
CA ARG A 17 16.25 -19.04 22.94
C ARG A 17 15.54 -17.75 23.35
N ALA A 18 16.21 -16.87 24.09
CA ALA A 18 15.65 -15.56 24.48
C ALA A 18 15.29 -14.68 23.26
N ALA A 19 16.07 -14.76 22.17
CA ALA A 19 15.77 -14.06 20.92
C ALA A 19 14.54 -14.65 20.20
N ILE A 20 14.33 -15.97 20.26
CA ILE A 20 13.11 -16.63 19.73
C ILE A 20 11.90 -16.22 20.56
N GLU A 21 11.95 -16.34 21.89
CA GLU A 21 10.85 -15.97 22.79
C GLU A 21 10.41 -14.50 22.61
N ASN A 22 11.37 -13.58 22.48
CA ASN A 22 11.06 -12.17 22.22
C ASN A 22 10.41 -11.98 20.83
N ARG A 23 10.85 -12.71 19.79
CA ARG A 23 10.23 -12.66 18.46
C ARG A 23 8.80 -13.19 18.49
N THR A 24 8.53 -14.27 19.22
CA THR A 24 7.17 -14.83 19.39
C THR A 24 6.25 -13.79 20.01
N LYS A 25 6.65 -13.15 21.13
CA LYS A 25 5.87 -12.08 21.78
C LYS A 25 5.57 -10.90 20.85
N TYR A 26 6.52 -10.51 19.99
CA TYR A 26 6.27 -9.47 18.99
C TYR A 26 5.27 -9.91 17.90
N ILE A 27 5.28 -11.19 17.49
CA ILE A 27 4.34 -11.72 16.50
C ILE A 27 2.93 -11.81 17.08
N GLU A 28 2.78 -12.25 18.33
CA GLU A 28 1.52 -12.24 19.08
C GLU A 28 0.95 -10.80 19.17
N SER A 29 1.77 -9.85 19.64
CA SER A 29 1.41 -8.43 19.71
C SER A 29 1.01 -7.84 18.34
N LEU A 30 1.63 -8.25 17.25
CA LEU A 30 1.27 -7.80 15.90
C LEU A 30 -0.05 -8.41 15.42
N PHE A 31 -0.37 -9.64 15.82
CA PHE A 31 -1.63 -10.29 15.50
C PHE A 31 -2.79 -9.61 16.26
N ASP A 32 -2.64 -9.40 17.57
CA ASP A 32 -3.62 -8.68 18.39
C ASP A 32 -3.89 -7.27 17.85
N ALA A 33 -2.82 -6.54 17.48
CA ALA A 33 -2.93 -5.22 16.88
C ALA A 33 -3.60 -5.23 15.49
N ALA A 34 -3.36 -6.29 14.69
CA ALA A 34 -4.00 -6.46 13.39
C ALA A 34 -5.51 -6.75 13.52
N GLN A 35 -5.90 -7.59 14.49
CA GLN A 35 -7.31 -7.86 14.82
C GLN A 35 -8.00 -6.59 15.33
N ALA A 36 -7.42 -5.90 16.33
CA ALA A 36 -7.96 -4.65 16.84
C ALA A 36 -8.09 -3.58 15.73
N SER A 37 -7.17 -3.53 14.77
CA SER A 37 -7.28 -2.65 13.60
C SER A 37 -8.36 -3.09 12.60
N ALA A 38 -8.72 -4.37 12.52
CA ALA A 38 -9.82 -4.86 11.67
C ALA A 38 -11.17 -4.46 12.30
N ASP A 39 -11.38 -4.77 13.58
CA ASP A 39 -12.59 -4.43 14.34
C ASP A 39 -12.86 -2.92 14.34
N ALA A 40 -11.81 -2.11 14.50
CA ALA A 40 -11.92 -0.65 14.43
C ALA A 40 -12.38 -0.16 13.06
N ARG A 41 -11.90 -0.78 11.97
CA ARG A 41 -12.34 -0.44 10.60
C ARG A 41 -13.77 -0.86 10.34
N GLU A 42 -14.20 -2.00 10.85
CA GLU A 42 -15.59 -2.46 10.74
C GLU A 42 -16.55 -1.49 11.45
N LYS A 43 -16.26 -1.11 12.70
CA LYS A 43 -17.04 -0.11 13.46
C LYS A 43 -17.11 1.24 12.75
N VAL A 44 -16.01 1.70 12.16
CA VAL A 44 -15.99 2.93 11.36
C VAL A 44 -16.82 2.78 10.08
N ALA A 45 -16.76 1.63 9.41
CA ALA A 45 -17.54 1.37 8.19
C ALA A 45 -19.05 1.28 8.48
N GLU A 46 -19.45 0.71 9.61
CA GLU A 46 -20.84 0.68 10.07
C GLU A 46 -21.34 2.08 10.45
N ALA A 47 -20.58 2.83 11.25
CA ALA A 47 -20.92 4.21 11.62
C ALA A 47 -21.03 5.11 10.37
N THR A 48 -20.16 4.91 9.38
CA THR A 48 -20.25 5.62 8.08
C THR A 48 -21.53 5.26 7.34
N ARG A 49 -21.87 3.96 7.23
CA ARG A 49 -23.15 3.50 6.63
C ARG A 49 -24.40 3.98 7.38
N ALA A 50 -24.31 4.24 8.68
CA ALA A 50 -25.39 4.84 9.47
C ALA A 50 -25.51 6.35 9.19
N ALA A 51 -24.39 7.08 9.17
CA ALA A 51 -24.37 8.51 8.85
C ALA A 51 -24.82 8.80 7.41
N GLU A 52 -24.44 7.95 6.44
CA GLU A 52 -24.90 8.04 5.05
C GLU A 52 -26.42 7.87 4.93
N ARG A 53 -27.02 6.92 5.65
CA ARG A 53 -28.48 6.74 5.69
C ARG A 53 -29.18 7.95 6.32
N ALA A 54 -28.74 8.41 7.49
CA ALA A 54 -29.31 9.59 8.13
C ALA A 54 -29.23 10.85 7.25
N ASN A 55 -28.11 11.04 6.53
CA ASN A 55 -27.98 12.16 5.58
C ASN A 55 -28.84 11.97 4.31
N ALA A 56 -29.08 10.74 3.86
CA ALA A 56 -30.00 10.45 2.76
C ALA A 56 -31.48 10.68 3.17
N GLU A 57 -31.87 10.27 4.38
CA GLU A 57 -33.19 10.55 4.96
C GLU A 57 -33.41 12.06 5.14
N HIS A 58 -32.42 12.78 5.68
CA HIS A 58 -32.44 14.24 5.76
C HIS A 58 -32.52 14.91 4.37
N ALA A 59 -31.84 14.36 3.36
CA ALA A 59 -31.93 14.85 1.99
C ALA A 59 -33.29 14.60 1.34
N ALA A 60 -33.93 13.46 1.62
CA ALA A 60 -35.30 13.18 1.18
C ALA A 60 -36.29 14.15 1.84
N ALA A 61 -36.26 14.29 3.17
CA ALA A 61 -37.14 15.20 3.90
C ALA A 61 -36.95 16.68 3.49
N TYR A 62 -35.70 17.11 3.26
CA TYR A 62 -35.43 18.45 2.73
C TYR A 62 -36.02 18.65 1.34
N LYS A 63 -35.90 17.65 0.45
CA LYS A 63 -36.53 17.70 -0.88
C LYS A 63 -38.06 17.72 -0.79
N GLU A 64 -38.65 16.90 0.07
CA GLU A 64 -40.11 16.87 0.28
C GLU A 64 -40.64 18.22 0.78
N ALA A 65 -39.90 18.93 1.64
CA ALA A 65 -40.26 20.29 2.04
C ALA A 65 -40.25 21.29 0.86
N ILE A 66 -39.23 21.22 -0.01
CA ILE A 66 -39.17 22.02 -1.25
C ILE A 66 -40.32 21.66 -2.20
N ASP A 67 -40.59 20.37 -2.42
CA ASP A 67 -41.67 19.88 -3.28
C ASP A 67 -43.06 20.25 -2.72
N ALA A 68 -43.18 20.40 -1.38
CA ALA A 68 -44.36 20.93 -0.68
C ALA A 68 -44.47 22.47 -0.71
N GLY A 69 -43.55 23.16 -1.38
CA GLY A 69 -43.60 24.61 -1.61
C GLY A 69 -42.81 25.49 -0.64
N TRP A 70 -42.06 24.92 0.31
CA TRP A 70 -41.14 25.69 1.14
C TRP A 70 -39.93 26.16 0.32
N THR A 71 -39.47 27.39 0.54
CA THR A 71 -38.23 27.86 -0.11
C THR A 71 -37.00 27.49 0.71
N VAL A 72 -35.86 27.37 0.01
CA VAL A 72 -34.53 27.21 0.64
C VAL A 72 -34.24 28.32 1.67
N ALA A 73 -34.73 29.53 1.44
CA ALA A 73 -34.56 30.67 2.34
C ALA A 73 -35.35 30.52 3.65
N GLU A 74 -36.55 29.92 3.61
CA GLU A 74 -37.37 29.65 4.81
C GLU A 74 -36.83 28.46 5.61
N LEU A 75 -36.36 27.41 4.94
CA LEU A 75 -35.70 26.28 5.60
C LEU A 75 -34.38 26.74 6.27
N THR A 76 -33.54 27.50 5.57
CA THR A 76 -32.31 28.04 6.19
C THR A 76 -32.60 29.09 7.26
N GLY A 77 -33.64 29.92 7.09
CA GLY A 77 -34.09 30.90 8.08
C GLY A 77 -34.66 30.29 9.36
N SER A 78 -35.20 29.06 9.29
CA SER A 78 -35.61 28.26 10.46
C SER A 78 -34.48 27.46 11.09
N GLY A 79 -33.25 27.59 10.59
CA GLY A 79 -32.06 26.89 11.10
C GLY A 79 -31.83 25.49 10.53
N LEU A 80 -32.65 25.03 9.59
CA LEU A 80 -32.41 23.78 8.87
C LEU A 80 -31.28 23.98 7.85
N THR A 81 -30.17 23.29 8.08
CA THR A 81 -29.02 23.34 7.17
C THR A 81 -29.25 22.44 5.96
N ALA A 82 -28.69 22.82 4.81
CA ALA A 82 -28.80 21.99 3.60
C ALA A 82 -28.10 20.63 3.81
N PRO A 83 -28.68 19.50 3.34
CA PRO A 83 -28.06 18.19 3.41
C PRO A 83 -26.68 18.15 2.74
N THR A 84 -25.77 17.32 3.25
CA THR A 84 -24.43 17.20 2.64
C THR A 84 -24.55 16.43 1.32
N PRO A 85 -24.07 16.95 0.17
CA PRO A 85 -24.25 16.30 -1.12
C PRO A 85 -23.43 15.01 -1.22
N VAL A 86 -24.09 13.86 -1.10
CA VAL A 86 -23.51 12.54 -1.33
C VAL A 86 -23.06 12.42 -2.80
N GLY A 87 -21.76 12.24 -3.03
CA GLY A 87 -21.19 12.01 -4.37
C GLY A 87 -20.21 13.08 -4.87
N LYS A 88 -20.21 14.30 -4.32
CA LYS A 88 -19.06 15.20 -4.52
C LYS A 88 -17.91 14.73 -3.64
N LYS A 89 -17.10 13.79 -4.14
CA LYS A 89 -15.77 13.48 -3.59
C LYS A 89 -15.06 14.81 -3.36
N SER A 90 -14.81 15.15 -2.10
CA SER A 90 -13.99 16.31 -1.80
C SER A 90 -12.64 16.08 -2.48
N SER A 91 -12.28 16.97 -3.40
CA SER A 91 -11.06 16.91 -4.18
C SER A 91 -9.89 17.26 -3.26
N LYS A 92 -9.59 16.35 -2.33
CA LYS A 92 -8.40 16.40 -1.52
C LYS A 92 -7.25 16.23 -2.51
N THR A 93 -6.67 17.36 -2.92
CA THR A 93 -5.44 17.45 -3.70
C THR A 93 -4.33 16.80 -2.89
N SER A 94 -4.29 15.48 -2.98
CA SER A 94 -3.18 14.67 -2.49
C SER A 94 -2.04 14.96 -3.43
N LYS A 95 -1.23 15.95 -3.04
CA LYS A 95 0.01 16.32 -3.73
C LYS A 95 1.01 15.20 -3.52
N ARG A 96 0.77 14.10 -4.24
CA ARG A 96 1.54 12.86 -4.23
C ARG A 96 2.89 13.13 -4.87
N THR A 97 3.81 13.70 -4.08
CA THR A 97 5.23 13.75 -4.39
C THR A 97 5.76 12.32 -4.46
N THR A 98 5.73 11.75 -5.66
CA THR A 98 6.50 10.56 -6.04
C THR A 98 7.98 10.93 -6.10
N GLY A 99 8.56 11.23 -4.94
CA GLY A 99 9.94 11.61 -4.76
C GLY A 99 10.72 10.47 -4.10
N ARG A 100 11.86 10.13 -4.70
CA ARG A 100 12.91 9.23 -4.15
C ARG A 100 12.58 7.74 -4.17
N GLY A 101 12.65 7.15 -5.37
CA GLY A 101 12.87 5.71 -5.51
C GLY A 101 14.18 5.29 -4.84
N THR A 102 14.15 4.23 -4.05
CA THR A 102 15.34 3.57 -3.51
C THR A 102 16.01 2.74 -4.62
N PRO A 103 17.30 2.96 -4.93
CA PRO A 103 17.99 2.16 -5.93
C PRO A 103 18.17 0.73 -5.39
N ARG A 104 17.46 -0.23 -5.98
CA ARG A 104 17.55 -1.64 -5.63
C ARG A 104 18.91 -2.18 -6.11
N ARG A 105 19.91 -2.13 -5.24
CA ARG A 105 21.25 -2.72 -5.46
C ARG A 105 21.11 -4.25 -5.58
N ARG A 106 20.87 -4.74 -6.80
CA ARG A 106 20.91 -6.17 -7.10
C ARG A 106 22.37 -6.62 -7.01
N VAL A 107 22.68 -7.41 -5.98
CA VAL A 107 23.88 -8.24 -5.95
C VAL A 107 23.84 -9.22 -7.12
N GLY A 108 24.98 -9.42 -7.78
CA GLY A 108 25.07 -10.27 -8.96
C GLY A 108 24.83 -11.74 -8.59
N ALA A 109 24.09 -12.43 -9.45
CA ALA A 109 24.24 -13.86 -9.66
C ALA A 109 24.76 -13.98 -11.09
N GLU A 110 26.06 -14.23 -11.21
CA GLU A 110 26.77 -14.24 -12.49
C GLU A 110 26.73 -15.64 -13.13
N ASN A 111 26.28 -15.66 -14.39
CA ASN A 111 26.68 -16.54 -15.48
C ASN A 111 26.75 -18.07 -15.26
N THR A 112 25.79 -18.79 -15.88
CA THR A 112 26.15 -19.91 -16.78
C THR A 112 25.22 -19.99 -18.02
N ALA A 113 25.73 -19.53 -19.17
CA ALA A 113 25.54 -19.95 -20.59
C ALA A 113 24.16 -20.37 -21.21
N GLY A 114 23.90 -19.91 -22.46
CA GLY A 114 23.00 -20.58 -23.45
C GLY A 114 22.24 -19.67 -24.47
N PRO A 115 22.52 -19.67 -25.80
CA PRO A 115 21.95 -18.67 -26.78
C PRO A 115 21.47 -19.11 -28.21
N ASP A 116 20.51 -18.41 -28.85
CA ASP A 116 20.56 -17.81 -30.25
C ASP A 116 19.37 -16.82 -30.57
N GLY A 117 19.38 -16.05 -31.67
CA GLY A 117 18.23 -15.29 -32.26
C GLY A 117 17.80 -13.87 -31.75
N GLN A 118 17.96 -12.81 -32.57
CA GLN A 118 17.26 -11.50 -32.43
C GLN A 118 16.76 -10.98 -33.80
N ARG A 119 15.49 -10.50 -33.83
CA ARG A 119 14.68 -9.89 -34.93
C ARG A 119 13.86 -10.84 -35.81
N ASP A 120 12.54 -10.66 -35.76
CA ASP A 120 11.75 -10.05 -36.83
C ASP A 120 10.52 -9.32 -36.24
N ASP A 121 10.00 -8.31 -36.92
CA ASP A 121 8.82 -7.53 -36.52
C ASP A 121 7.56 -8.02 -37.25
N ASP A 122 6.44 -7.96 -36.53
CA ASP A 122 5.04 -8.11 -36.97
C ASP A 122 4.45 -9.53 -37.21
N ALA A 123 3.16 -9.65 -36.86
CA ALA A 123 2.23 -10.79 -36.96
C ALA A 123 2.47 -12.07 -36.12
N SER A 124 1.65 -12.20 -35.05
CA SER A 124 1.28 -13.44 -34.33
C SER A 124 2.32 -14.15 -33.43
N SER A 125 1.83 -14.70 -32.31
CA SER A 125 2.48 -15.74 -31.50
C SER A 125 2.96 -16.92 -32.38
N PRO A 126 4.09 -17.61 -32.08
CA PRO A 126 4.57 -17.97 -30.72
C PRO A 126 6.11 -17.82 -30.47
N ALA A 127 6.58 -18.23 -29.28
CA ALA A 127 8.00 -18.30 -28.84
C ALA A 127 8.84 -19.35 -29.65
N PRO A 128 10.21 -19.40 -29.64
CA PRO A 128 11.14 -19.13 -28.50
C PRO A 128 12.63 -18.65 -28.74
N ALA A 129 13.32 -18.29 -27.64
CA ALA A 129 14.76 -18.52 -27.26
C ALA A 129 16.03 -17.82 -27.91
N VAL A 130 16.48 -16.68 -27.30
CA VAL A 130 17.85 -16.18 -26.86
C VAL A 130 18.78 -15.09 -27.59
N SER A 131 20.10 -15.30 -27.90
CA SER A 131 21.07 -14.24 -28.38
C SER A 131 22.59 -14.38 -27.96
N SER A 132 23.56 -13.98 -28.81
CA SER A 132 25.04 -13.89 -28.60
C SER A 132 25.69 -12.65 -29.22
N GLU A 133 26.67 -12.14 -28.47
CA GLU A 133 27.70 -11.14 -28.81
C GLU A 133 28.69 -11.66 -29.90
N PRO A 134 29.58 -10.81 -30.47
CA PRO A 134 30.79 -10.39 -29.76
C PRO A 134 31.24 -8.91 -29.91
N GLN A 135 31.84 -8.36 -28.84
CA GLN A 135 33.22 -7.78 -28.72
C GLN A 135 33.74 -6.87 -29.90
N SER A 136 34.50 -5.77 -29.77
CA SER A 136 35.33 -5.11 -28.72
C SER A 136 35.37 -3.59 -29.08
N SER A 137 35.81 -2.58 -28.30
CA SER A 137 37.11 -2.35 -27.64
C SER A 137 37.03 -1.03 -26.84
N THR A 138 37.39 -0.96 -25.55
CA THR A 138 38.71 -0.60 -24.97
C THR A 138 39.05 0.91 -24.90
N VAL A 139 39.56 1.33 -23.72
CA VAL A 139 40.56 2.41 -23.42
C VAL A 139 40.13 3.51 -22.43
N SER A 140 40.95 3.63 -21.38
CA SER A 140 41.31 4.76 -20.48
C SER A 140 40.46 6.06 -20.51
N ALA A 141 39.88 6.50 -19.39
CA ALA A 141 40.52 7.01 -18.16
C ALA A 141 41.19 8.40 -18.32
N ARG A 142 40.65 9.39 -17.58
CA ARG A 142 41.40 10.46 -16.90
C ARG A 142 40.58 11.02 -15.73
#